data_AF-A0A2R6LRQ6-F1
#
_entry.id   AF-A0A2R6LRQ6-F1
#
_cell.length_a   1.000
_cell.length_b   1.000
_cell.length_c   1.000
_cell.angle_alpha   90.00
_cell.angle_beta   90.00
_cell.angle_gamma   90.00
#
_symmetry.space_group_name_H-M   'P 1'
#
loop_
_entity.id
_entity.type
_entity.pdbx_description
1 polymer ?
#
loop_
_entity_poly.entity_id
_entity_poly.type
_entity_poly.pdbx_seq_one_letter_code
_entity_poly.pdbx_strand_id
1 'polypeptide(L)'
;MASSINEPEIVRVSQKGQATIPKPLRKKFGIETPGEVFIYEEGDRIIVEPVPSLEELHGIHAGEHEPGEVLAKVREMKDEEKRREDERFERLRPSEE
;
A
#
# COMPACT_ATOMS: atom_id res chain seq x y z
N MET A 1 -5.23 -30.88 -1.32
CA MET A 1 -4.00 -30.99 -2.14
C MET A 1 -3.79 -29.65 -2.82
N ALA A 2 -2.82 -28.85 -2.36
CA ALA A 2 -2.46 -27.59 -3.01
C ALA A 2 -1.50 -27.93 -4.15
N SER A 3 -1.92 -27.79 -5.41
CA SER A 3 -0.99 -27.94 -6.52
C SER A 3 -0.05 -26.74 -6.49
N SER A 4 1.22 -26.99 -6.21
CA SER A 4 2.29 -26.05 -6.52
C SER A 4 2.31 -25.92 -8.05
N ILE A 5 1.77 -24.82 -8.56
CA ILE A 5 1.85 -24.48 -9.98
C ILE A 5 3.31 -24.07 -10.25
N ASN A 6 4.15 -25.07 -10.50
CA ASN A 6 5.55 -24.88 -10.91
C ASN A 6 5.69 -24.83 -12.43
N GLU A 7 4.60 -25.03 -13.18
CA GLU A 7 4.59 -24.96 -14.64
C GLU A 7 4.03 -23.62 -15.11
N PRO A 8 4.67 -22.96 -16.11
CA PRO A 8 4.21 -21.68 -16.63
C PRO A 8 2.86 -21.83 -17.34
N GLU A 9 1.90 -20.97 -16.98
CA GLU A 9 0.61 -20.86 -17.68
C GLU A 9 0.70 -19.79 -18.78
N ILE A 10 0.34 -20.15 -20.01
CA ILE A 10 0.32 -19.20 -21.13
C ILE A 10 -0.94 -18.32 -21.01
N VAL A 11 -0.75 -17.03 -20.77
CA VAL A 11 -1.82 -16.02 -20.78
C VAL A 11 -1.78 -15.19 -22.06
N ARG A 12 -2.95 -14.82 -22.57
CA ARG A 12 -3.07 -13.90 -23.71
C ARG A 12 -2.93 -12.46 -23.24
N VAL A 13 -2.18 -11.67 -24.00
CA VAL A 13 -2.10 -10.22 -23.83
C VAL A 13 -3.10 -9.57 -24.78
N SER A 14 -3.93 -8.66 -24.27
CA SER A 14 -4.89 -7.91 -25.09
C SER A 14 -4.16 -6.93 -26.02
N GLN A 15 -4.85 -6.41 -27.03
CA GLN A 15 -4.30 -5.37 -27.92
C GLN A 15 -3.88 -4.10 -27.15
N LYS A 16 -4.43 -3.88 -25.95
CA LYS A 16 -4.10 -2.76 -25.07
C LYS A 16 -2.98 -3.10 -24.08
N GLY A 17 -2.34 -4.27 -24.20
CA GLY A 17 -1.24 -4.68 -23.33
C GLY A 17 -1.68 -5.26 -21.98
N GLN A 18 -2.95 -5.63 -21.80
CA GLN A 18 -3.44 -6.19 -20.53
C GLN A 18 -3.25 -7.72 -20.51
N ALA A 19 -2.69 -8.24 -19.41
CA ALA A 19 -2.64 -9.66 -19.11
C ALA A 19 -3.45 -9.94 -17.83
N THR A 20 -4.23 -11.02 -17.82
CA THR A 20 -5.01 -11.41 -16.64
C THR A 20 -4.21 -12.34 -15.75
N ILE A 21 -4.08 -12.00 -14.46
CA ILE A 21 -3.47 -12.89 -13.46
C ILE A 21 -4.44 -14.05 -13.17
N PRO A 22 -4.07 -15.32 -13.40
CA PRO A 22 -4.94 -16.47 -13.13
C PRO A 22 -5.44 -16.55 -11.68
N LYS A 23 -6.68 -17.02 -11.49
CA LYS A 23 -7.33 -17.13 -10.17
C LYS A 23 -6.50 -17.87 -9.12
N PRO A 24 -5.80 -18.98 -9.45
CA PRO A 24 -4.97 -19.68 -8.47
C PRO A 24 -3.81 -18.81 -7.94
N LEU A 25 -3.16 -18.03 -8.83
CA LEU A 25 -2.08 -17.11 -8.43
C LEU A 25 -2.62 -15.97 -7.58
N ARG A 26 -3.75 -15.36 -7.96
CA ARG A 26 -4.39 -14.31 -7.14
C ARG A 26 -4.67 -14.78 -5.71
N LYS A 27 -5.24 -15.98 -5.56
CA LYS A 27 -5.51 -16.57 -4.25
C LYS A 27 -4.23 -16.87 -3.45
N LYS A 28 -3.20 -17.37 -4.12
CA LYS A 28 -1.92 -17.71 -3.48
C LYS A 28 -1.20 -16.48 -2.94
N PHE A 29 -1.25 -15.37 -3.68
CA PHE A 29 -0.54 -14.13 -3.36
C PHE A 29 -1.43 -13.05 -2.74
N GLY A 30 -2.66 -13.38 -2.34
CA GLY A 30 -3.56 -12.42 -1.67
C GLY A 30 -3.99 -11.24 -2.54
N ILE A 31 -3.98 -11.36 -3.87
CA ILE A 31 -4.37 -10.27 -4.77
C ILE A 31 -5.89 -10.23 -4.88
N GLU A 32 -6.51 -9.28 -4.18
CA GLU A 32 -7.94 -9.01 -4.26
C GLU A 32 -8.32 -8.33 -5.58
N THR A 33 -9.60 -8.41 -5.94
CA THR A 33 -10.14 -7.78 -7.16
C THR A 33 -11.41 -7.01 -6.83
N PRO A 34 -11.51 -5.70 -7.17
CA PRO A 34 -10.46 -4.87 -7.74
C PRO A 34 -9.31 -4.64 -6.74
N GLY A 35 -8.08 -4.51 -7.23
CA GLY A 35 -6.89 -4.36 -6.40
C GLY A 35 -5.70 -3.87 -7.22
N GLU A 36 -4.58 -3.59 -6.55
CA GLU A 36 -3.36 -3.02 -7.13
C GLU A 36 -2.16 -3.94 -6.92
N VAL A 37 -1.20 -3.89 -7.84
CA VAL A 37 0.06 -4.66 -7.81
C VAL A 37 1.22 -3.77 -8.23
N PHE A 38 2.39 -3.97 -7.64
CA PHE A 38 3.64 -3.44 -8.17
C PHE A 38 4.06 -4.25 -9.40
N ILE A 39 4.54 -3.55 -10.43
CA ILE A 39 5.09 -4.15 -11.64
C ILE A 39 6.46 -3.50 -11.89
N TYR A 40 7.52 -4.30 -11.94
CA TYR A 40 8.88 -3.83 -12.19
C TYR A 40 9.72 -4.89 -12.89
N GLU A 41 10.89 -4.49 -13.37
CA GLU A 41 11.85 -5.36 -14.06
C GLU A 41 12.89 -5.91 -13.07
N GLU A 42 13.19 -7.21 -13.17
CA GLU A 42 14.31 -7.85 -12.48
C GLU A 42 15.05 -8.75 -13.47
N GLY A 43 16.16 -8.25 -14.03
CA GLY A 43 16.86 -8.90 -15.15
C GLY A 43 15.93 -9.06 -16.35
N ASP A 44 15.91 -10.25 -16.96
CA ASP A 44 15.06 -10.52 -18.13
C ASP A 44 13.61 -10.92 -17.76
N ARG A 45 13.11 -10.48 -16.60
CA ARG A 45 11.80 -10.87 -16.08
C ARG A 45 10.97 -9.66 -15.63
N ILE A 46 9.66 -9.77 -15.85
CA ILE A 46 8.66 -8.87 -15.26
C ILE A 46 8.21 -9.49 -13.94
N ILE A 47 8.39 -8.76 -12.85
CA ILE A 47 7.92 -9.15 -11.52
C ILE A 47 6.59 -8.45 -11.23
N VAL A 48 5.66 -9.21 -10.64
CA VAL A 48 4.36 -8.71 -10.20
C VAL A 48 4.20 -9.04 -8.72
N GLU A 49 4.04 -8.02 -7.89
CA GLU A 49 3.98 -8.15 -6.42
C GLU A 49 2.71 -7.49 -5.88
N PRO A 50 1.98 -8.11 -4.92
CA PRO A 50 0.81 -7.49 -4.30
C PRO A 50 1.20 -6.20 -3.56
N VAL A 51 0.34 -5.18 -3.63
CA VAL A 51 0.47 -4.01 -2.76
C VAL A 51 -0.07 -4.39 -1.38
N PRO A 52 0.73 -4.29 -0.30
CA PRO A 52 0.26 -4.60 1.04
C PRO A 52 -0.80 -3.57 1.48
N SER A 53 -1.86 -4.06 2.10
CA SER A 53 -2.88 -3.23 2.72
C SER A 53 -2.32 -2.45 3.91
N LEU A 54 -2.98 -1.35 4.30
CA LEU A 54 -2.60 -0.60 5.50
C LEU A 54 -2.62 -1.50 6.76
N GLU A 55 -3.50 -2.50 6.80
CA GLU A 55 -3.59 -3.48 7.89
C GLU A 55 -2.37 -4.40 7.96
N GLU A 56 -1.75 -4.73 6.81
CA GLU A 56 -0.50 -5.51 6.72
C GLU A 56 0.74 -4.63 6.96
N LEU A 57 0.69 -3.36 6.56
CA LEU A 57 1.73 -2.36 6.81
C LEU A 57 1.86 -1.97 8.28
N HIS A 58 0.89 -2.32 9.13
CA HIS A 58 1.07 -2.24 10.58
C HIS A 58 2.18 -3.18 11.12
N GLY A 59 2.85 -3.96 10.26
CA GLY A 59 4.00 -4.81 10.59
C GLY A 59 5.37 -4.35 10.06
N ILE A 60 5.50 -3.29 9.24
CA ILE A 60 6.81 -2.92 8.65
C ILE A 60 7.79 -2.21 9.62
N HIS A 61 7.45 -2.09 10.90
CA HIS A 61 8.38 -1.78 12.01
C HIS A 61 8.36 -2.82 13.14
N ALA A 62 7.86 -4.04 12.89
CA ALA A 62 7.88 -5.14 13.88
C ALA A 62 9.30 -5.66 14.23
N GLY A 63 10.35 -4.97 13.77
CA GLY A 63 11.71 -5.16 14.27
C GLY A 63 12.07 -4.28 15.47
N GLU A 64 11.40 -3.13 15.67
CA GLU A 64 11.81 -2.15 16.69
C GLU A 64 10.67 -1.43 17.43
N HIS A 65 9.40 -1.51 17.00
CA HIS A 65 8.31 -0.79 17.67
C HIS A 65 7.00 -1.58 17.78
N GLU A 66 6.34 -1.46 18.93
CA GLU A 66 5.11 -2.17 19.24
C GLU A 66 3.95 -1.67 18.35
N PRO A 67 3.06 -2.58 17.88
CA PRO A 67 1.93 -2.21 17.05
C PRO A 67 1.05 -1.15 17.74
N GLY A 68 1.04 0.07 17.19
CA GLY A 68 0.23 1.18 17.69
C GLY A 68 1.00 2.43 18.10
N GLU A 69 2.30 2.31 18.42
CA GLU A 69 3.14 3.47 18.77
C GLU A 69 3.30 4.43 17.59
N VAL A 70 3.50 3.88 16.38
CA VAL A 70 3.67 4.68 15.16
C VAL A 70 2.38 5.42 14.81
N LEU A 71 1.22 4.77 14.94
CA LEU A 71 -0.07 5.40 14.67
C LEU A 71 -0.40 6.48 15.71
N ALA A 72 -0.06 6.26 16.98
CA ALA A 72 -0.19 7.26 18.03
C ALA A 72 0.70 8.48 17.76
N LYS A 73 1.95 8.25 17.36
CA LYS A 73 2.92 9.31 17.02
C LYS A 73 2.48 10.12 15.80
N VAL A 74 1.95 9.48 14.76
CA VAL A 74 1.40 10.17 13.58
C VAL A 74 0.16 11.02 13.93
N ARG A 75 -0.70 10.53 14.84
CA ARG A 75 -1.85 11.32 15.33
C ARG A 75 -1.39 12.53 16.15
N GLU A 76 -0.45 12.32 17.07
CA GLU A 76 0.12 13.40 17.89
C GLU A 76 0.77 14.50 17.04
N MET A 77 1.56 14.11 16.01
CA MET A 77 2.16 15.07 15.08
C MET A 77 1.11 15.88 14.30
N LYS A 78 0.03 15.24 13.85
CA LYS A 78 -1.09 15.93 13.17
C LYS A 78 -1.82 16.89 14.11
N ASP A 79 -2.05 16.50 15.36
CA ASP A 79 -2.71 17.33 16.36
C ASP A 79 -1.83 18.51 16.79
N GLU A 80 -0.51 18.35 16.79
CA GLU A 80 0.43 19.45 17.04
C GLU A 80 0.53 20.41 15.85
N GLU A 81 0.60 19.91 14.61
CA GLU A 81 0.55 20.77 13.42
C GLU A 81 -0.74 21.56 13.37
N LYS A 82 -1.89 20.91 13.59
CA LYS A 82 -3.18 21.59 13.62
C LYS A 82 -3.24 22.71 14.65
N ARG A 83 -2.73 22.48 15.87
CA ARG A 83 -2.65 23.53 16.91
C ARG A 83 -1.76 24.70 16.47
N ARG A 84 -0.62 24.43 15.84
CA ARG A 84 0.27 25.48 15.32
C ARG A 84 -0.39 26.27 14.20
N GLU A 85 -1.12 25.60 13.31
CA GLU A 85 -1.89 26.25 12.25
C GLU A 85 -3.01 27.12 12.82
N ASP A 86 -3.78 26.61 13.78
CA ASP A 86 -4.85 27.35 14.45
C ASP A 86 -4.30 28.59 15.17
N GLU A 87 -3.20 28.46 15.93
CA GLU A 87 -2.54 29.61 16.57
C GLU A 87 -2.01 30.64 15.56
N ARG A 88 -1.46 30.17 14.44
CA ARG A 88 -0.97 31.03 13.37
C ARG A 88 -2.13 31.75 12.69
N PHE A 89 -3.26 31.07 12.53
CA PHE A 89 -4.49 31.61 11.96
C PHE A 89 -5.08 32.68 12.89
N GLU A 90 -5.14 32.44 14.19
CA GLU A 90 -5.60 33.42 15.19
C GLU A 90 -4.70 34.67 15.23
N ARG A 91 -3.38 34.52 15.13
CA ARG A 91 -2.44 35.67 15.07
C ARG A 91 -2.54 36.49 13.78
N LEU A 92 -3.04 35.86 12.71
CA LEU A 92 -3.23 36.49 11.40
C LEU A 92 -4.65 36.99 11.19
N ARG A 93 -5.58 36.79 12.14
CA ARG A 93 -6.90 37.40 12.07
C ARG A 93 -6.75 38.91 12.11
N PRO A 94 -7.16 39.64 11.05
CA PRO A 94 -7.26 41.09 11.13
C PRO A 94 -8.24 41.42 12.26
N SER A 95 -7.91 42.40 13.10
CA SER A 95 -8.92 43.06 13.91
C SER A 95 -9.97 43.62 12.95
N GLU A 96 -11.20 43.12 13.03
CA GLU A 96 -12.34 43.72 12.34
C GLU A 96 -12.51 45.14 12.89
N GLU A 97 -12.01 46.14 12.15
CA GLU A 97 -12.40 47.57 12.27
C GLU A 97 -13.52 47.88 11.27
#